data_AF-A0A9D0YBT6-F1
#
_entry.id   AF-A0A9D0YBT6-F1
#
_cell.length_a   1.000
_cell.length_b   1.000
_cell.length_c   1.000
_cell.angle_alpha   90.00
_cell.angle_beta   90.00
_cell.angle_gamma   90.00
#
_symmetry.space_group_name_H-M   'P 1'
#
loop_
_entity.id
_entity.type
_entity.pdbx_description
1 polymer ?
#
loop_
_entity_poly.entity_id
_entity_poly.type
_entity_poly.pdbx_seq_one_letter_code
_entity_poly.pdbx_strand_id
1 'polypeptide(L)' 'MADGLVIAVRTVTTHVGNILNKTGAANRAEAASFANQHGLVTPDADGEG' A
#
# COMPACT_ATOMS: atom_id res chain seq x y z
N MET A 1 -5.48 -6.33 -6.84
CA MET A 1 -6.49 -7.01 -6.02
C MET A 1 -6.92 -6.05 -4.91
N ALA A 2 -8.21 -5.76 -4.81
CA ALA A 2 -8.81 -4.82 -3.84
C ALA A 2 -9.77 -5.57 -2.89
N ASP A 3 -9.45 -6.83 -2.58
CA ASP A 3 -10.36 -7.78 -1.92
C ASP A 3 -10.13 -7.88 -0.41
N GLY A 4 -9.05 -7.27 0.11
CA GLY A 4 -8.63 -7.39 1.52
C GLY A 4 -9.00 -6.20 2.42
N LEU A 5 -9.71 -5.18 1.93
CA LEU A 5 -10.14 -4.06 2.77
C LEU A 5 -11.66 -3.93 2.72
N VAL A 6 -12.31 -4.09 3.87
CA VAL A 6 -13.77 -3.87 4.08
C VAL A 6 -14.09 -2.37 4.04
N ILE A 7 -13.67 -1.67 3.00
CA ILE A 7 -13.87 -0.22 2.80
C ILE A 7 -14.27 0.08 1.35
N ALA A 8 -15.02 1.16 1.16
CA ALA A 8 -15.42 1.62 -0.17
C ALA A 8 -14.19 1.99 -1.04
N VAL A 9 -14.28 1.76 -2.36
CA VAL A 9 -13.23 2.09 -3.34
C VAL A 9 -12.77 3.55 -3.25
N ARG A 10 -13.69 4.49 -2.96
CA ARG A 10 -13.35 5.90 -2.73
C ARG A 10 -12.32 6.08 -1.62
N THR A 11 -12.45 5.29 -0.55
CA THR A 11 -11.59 5.33 0.63
C THR A 11 -10.20 4.81 0.28
N VAL A 12 -10.12 3.72 -0.49
CA VAL A 12 -8.85 3.21 -1.05
C VAL A 12 -8.15 4.29 -1.88
N THR A 13 -8.87 5.00 -2.75
CA THR A 13 -8.28 6.07 -3.57
C THR A 13 -7.71 7.21 -2.72
N THR A 14 -8.43 7.64 -1.68
CA THR A 14 -7.93 8.65 -0.73
C THR A 14 -6.67 8.17 -0.01
N HIS A 15 -6.64 6.92 0.46
CA HIS A 15 -5.46 6.36 1.10
C HIS A 15 -4.27 6.26 0.15
N VAL A 16 -4.48 5.79 -1.08
CA VAL A 16 -3.43 5.76 -2.11
C VAL A 16 -2.88 7.17 -2.35
N GLY A 17 -3.73 8.18 -2.54
CA GLY A 17 -3.29 9.56 -2.73
C GLY A 17 -2.46 10.08 -1.56
N ASN A 18 -2.86 9.77 -0.33
CA ASN A 18 -2.09 10.14 0.87
C ASN A 18 -0.74 9.40 0.95
N ILE A 19 -0.68 8.13 0.56
CA ILE A 19 0.57 7.36 0.50
C ILE A 19 1.51 7.98 -0.52
N LEU A 20 1.05 8.25 -1.74
CA LEU A 20 1.85 8.87 -2.79
C LEU A 20 2.44 10.22 -2.35
N ASN A 21 1.62 11.07 -1.72
CA ASN A 21 2.09 12.36 -1.20
C ASN A 21 3.14 12.18 -0.09
N LYS A 22 2.97 11.21 0.81
CA LYS A 22 3.89 10.96 1.92
C LYS A 22 5.21 10.31 1.49
N THR A 23 5.18 9.48 0.44
CA THR A 23 6.38 8.79 -0.08
C THR A 23 7.04 9.55 -1.24
N GLY A 24 6.41 10.62 -1.75
CA GLY A 24 6.89 11.35 -2.93
C GLY A 24 6.81 10.54 -4.24
N ALA A 25 5.98 9.50 -4.29
CA ALA A 25 5.85 8.61 -5.44
C ALA A 25 4.81 9.13 -6.44
N ALA A 26 5.07 9.03 -7.74
CA ALA A 26 4.10 9.47 -8.76
C ALA A 26 3.03 8.40 -9.04
N ASN A 27 3.30 7.13 -8.72
CA ASN A 27 2.36 6.03 -8.92
C ASN A 27 2.50 4.92 -7.86
N ARG A 28 1.55 3.97 -7.88
CA ARG A 28 1.48 2.85 -6.91
C ARG A 28 2.71 1.95 -6.97
N ALA A 29 3.32 1.77 -8.14
CA ALA A 29 4.50 0.91 -8.28
C ALA A 29 5.72 1.55 -7.61
N GLU A 30 5.92 2.86 -7.79
CA GLU A 30 6.98 3.60 -7.11
C GLU A 30 6.80 3.61 -5.59
N ALA A 31 5.56 3.76 -5.10
CA ALA A 31 5.28 3.66 -3.67
C ALA A 31 5.56 2.25 -3.12
N ALA A 32 5.27 1.19 -3.91
CA ALA A 32 5.63 -0.17 -3.54
C ALA A 32 7.15 -0.36 -3.51
N SER A 33 7.89 0.15 -4.50
CA SER A 33 9.36 0.15 -4.50
C SER A 33 9.91 0.90 -3.29
N PHE A 34 9.38 2.08 -2.98
CA PHE A 34 9.75 2.84 -1.78
C PHE A 34 9.55 2.00 -0.51
N ALA A 35 8.39 1.35 -0.36
CA ALA A 35 8.12 0.49 0.78
C ALA A 35 9.09 -0.69 0.89
N ASN A 36 9.47 -1.32 -0.23
CA ASN A 36 10.47 -2.40 -0.25
C ASN A 36 11.86 -1.89 0.15
N GLN A 37 12.30 -0.77 -0.41
CA GLN A 37 13.61 -0.16 -0.13
C GLN A 37 13.73 0.29 1.33
N HIS A 38 12.63 0.78 1.91
CA HIS A 38 12.57 1.26 3.29
C HIS A 38 12.23 0.17 4.32
N GLY A 39 12.08 -1.10 3.91
CA GLY A 39 11.72 -2.19 4.81
C GLY A 39 10.32 -2.06 5.43
N LEU A 40 9.42 -1.31 4.80
CA LEU A 40 8.04 -1.10 5.24
C LEU A 40 7.12 -2.25 4.80
N VAL A 41 7.60 -3.12 3.93
CA VAL A 41 6.94 -4.38 3.58
C VAL A 41 7.39 -5.42 4.58
N THR A 42 6.56 -5.68 5.60
CA THR A 42 6.66 -6.93 6.36
C THR A 42 5.78 -7.92 5.61
N PRO A 43 6.32 -9.04 5.10
CA PRO A 43 5.44 -10.13 4.67
C PRO A 43 4.63 -10.49 5.91
N ASP A 44 3.31 -10.41 5.80
CA ASP A 44 2.40 -10.86 6.83
C ASP A 44 2.78 -12.30 7.17
N ALA A 45 3.42 -12.49 8.33
CA ALA A 45 3.87 -13.79 8.81
C ALA A 45 2.70 -14.58 9.39
N ASP A 46 1.49 -14.35 8.87
CA ASP A 46 0.26 -15.08 9.14
C ASP A 46 -0.01 -16.02 7.96
N GLY A 47 0.98 -16.86 7.69
CA GLY A 47 0.78 -18.17 7.09
C GLY A 47 0.53 -19.17 8.21
N GLU A 48 -0.61 -19.07 8.90
CA GLU A 48 -1.13 -20.21 9.65
C GLU A 48 -1.88 -21.13 8.69
N GLY A 49 -1.19 -22.20 8.27
CA GLY A 49 -1.73 -23.56 8.05
C GLY A 49 -2.79 -23.76 6.97
#